data_AF-A0A815XNQ8-F1
#
_entry.id   AF-A0A815XNQ8-F1
#
_cell.length_a   1.000
_cell.length_b   1.000
_cell.length_c   1.000
_cell.angle_alpha   90.00
_cell.angle_beta   90.00
_cell.angle_gamma   90.00
#
_symmetry.space_group_name_H-M   'P 1'
#
loop_
_entity.id
_entity.type
_entity.pdbx_description
1 polymer ?
#
loop_
_entity_poly.entity_id
_entity_poly.type
_entity_poly.pdbx_seq_one_letter_code
_entity_poly.pdbx_strand_id
1 'polypeptide(L)'
;MYLLLLIDKQLNLTFKICLLDLLAFFASIDTDENLNEDKRQKWSNDLCCTQEYHEYQAAIRKILSAFELSSSFILFELLIWMLCCEQHHIFEEEILLSISRYVINLNNYIKQTNLLDYIYSIIYVIDELDAKLDLTSQTLISMLINKVCTYRLLNHMYTILNKDDIFDEARKFLNVEIPIPAIQIGPTFDDKELTKHIITRARTQFVDGRLMKSMDVMLAGINTNDKQIKLHLIHSLAASSFNCLISLLIYTQTEALLYKTFIFDANPAK
;
A
#
# COMPACT_ATOMS: atom_id res chain seq x y z
N MET A 1 -15.46 -16.34 25.56
CA MET A 1 -16.84 -16.78 25.24
C MET A 1 -17.29 -16.29 23.87
N TYR A 2 -17.23 -14.98 23.58
CA TYR A 2 -17.64 -14.39 22.29
C TYR A 2 -16.98 -15.04 21.05
N LEU A 3 -15.65 -15.17 21.05
CA LEU A 3 -14.90 -15.82 19.96
C LEU A 3 -15.31 -17.28 19.71
N LEU A 4 -15.65 -18.02 20.77
CA LEU A 4 -16.08 -19.41 20.65
C LEU A 4 -17.41 -19.52 19.91
N LEU A 5 -18.32 -18.56 20.11
CA LEU A 5 -19.61 -18.50 19.41
C LEU A 5 -19.44 -18.15 17.93
N LEU A 6 -18.50 -17.25 17.59
CA LEU A 6 -18.23 -16.90 16.19
C LEU A 6 -17.63 -18.07 15.39
N ILE A 7 -16.72 -18.82 16.01
CA ILE A 7 -16.01 -19.93 15.35
C ILE A 7 -16.84 -21.23 15.34
N ASP A 8 -17.86 -21.35 16.18
CA ASP A 8 -18.69 -22.56 16.25
C ASP A 8 -19.38 -22.83 14.91
N LYS A 9 -19.09 -24.00 14.32
CA LYS A 9 -19.67 -24.44 13.04
C LYS A 9 -21.12 -24.89 13.16
N GLN A 10 -21.59 -25.17 14.38
CA GLN A 10 -22.96 -25.61 14.62
C GLN A 10 -23.96 -24.44 14.62
N LEU A 11 -23.46 -23.20 14.76
CA LEU A 11 -24.30 -22.00 14.72
C LEU A 11 -24.53 -21.54 13.28
N ASN A 12 -25.77 -21.16 12.98
CA ASN A 12 -26.13 -20.62 11.67
C ASN A 12 -25.55 -19.21 11.44
N LEU A 13 -25.42 -18.84 10.18
CA LEU A 13 -24.84 -17.56 9.80
C LEU A 13 -25.68 -16.37 10.29
N THR A 14 -27.01 -16.47 10.25
CA THR A 14 -27.92 -15.46 10.78
C THR A 14 -27.66 -15.14 12.26
N PHE A 15 -27.42 -16.14 13.10
CA PHE A 15 -27.06 -15.93 14.51
C PHE A 15 -25.69 -15.26 14.66
N LYS A 16 -24.72 -15.68 13.86
CA LYS A 16 -23.39 -15.05 13.83
C LYS A 16 -23.47 -13.59 13.41
N ILE A 17 -24.32 -13.25 12.46
CA ILE A 17 -24.59 -11.87 12.04
C ILE A 17 -25.13 -11.04 13.21
N CYS A 18 -26.00 -11.59 14.07
CA CYS A 18 -26.43 -10.90 15.29
C CYS A 18 -25.29 -10.70 16.30
N LEU A 19 -24.36 -11.66 16.41
CA LEU A 19 -23.18 -11.49 17.26
C LEU A 19 -22.27 -10.35 16.79
N LEU A 20 -22.25 -10.04 15.48
CA LEU A 20 -21.46 -8.93 14.95
C LEU A 20 -21.93 -7.56 15.46
N ASP A 21 -23.17 -7.42 15.95
CA ASP A 21 -23.64 -6.17 16.57
C ASP A 21 -22.83 -5.82 17.83
N LEU A 22 -22.22 -6.81 18.47
CA LEU A 22 -21.37 -6.64 19.64
C LEU A 22 -19.88 -6.51 19.29
N LEU A 23 -19.50 -6.66 18.02
CA LEU A 23 -18.11 -6.73 17.59
C LEU A 23 -17.31 -5.49 18.00
N ALA A 24 -17.93 -4.30 17.93
CA ALA A 24 -17.27 -3.04 18.27
C ALA A 24 -16.72 -3.02 19.71
N PHE A 25 -17.41 -3.67 20.66
CA PHE A 25 -17.01 -3.72 22.07
C PHE A 25 -15.85 -4.66 22.34
N PHE A 26 -15.64 -5.66 21.48
CA PHE A 26 -14.53 -6.61 21.60
C PHE A 26 -13.34 -6.20 20.75
N ALA A 27 -13.56 -5.50 19.64
CA ALA A 27 -12.51 -5.00 18.76
C ALA A 27 -11.77 -3.77 19.33
N SER A 28 -12.41 -3.03 20.24
CA SER A 28 -11.78 -1.90 20.95
C SER A 28 -10.85 -2.32 22.10
N ILE A 29 -10.81 -3.61 22.43
CA ILE A 29 -9.90 -4.14 23.46
C ILE A 29 -8.55 -4.34 22.78
N ASP A 30 -7.61 -3.42 23.04
CA ASP A 30 -6.20 -3.54 22.66
C ASP A 30 -5.65 -4.87 23.21
N THR A 31 -5.73 -5.91 22.40
CA THR A 31 -5.26 -7.24 22.77
C THR A 31 -3.88 -7.42 22.16
N ASP A 32 -2.86 -7.18 22.99
CA ASP A 32 -1.51 -7.76 22.84
C ASP A 32 -1.55 -9.32 22.79
N GLU A 33 -2.73 -9.94 22.95
CA GLU A 33 -2.91 -11.37 22.98
C GLU A 33 -3.31 -11.95 21.61
N ASN A 34 -2.31 -12.45 20.90
CA ASN A 34 -2.29 -13.72 20.16
C ASN A 34 -3.67 -14.31 19.74
N LEU A 35 -4.43 -13.59 18.92
CA LEU A 35 -5.32 -14.23 17.97
C LEU A 35 -4.45 -14.94 16.93
N ASN A 36 -4.15 -16.22 17.16
CA ASN A 36 -3.40 -17.06 16.21
C ASN A 36 -3.89 -16.82 14.78
N GLU A 37 -2.96 -16.55 13.86
CA GLU A 37 -3.20 -16.28 12.43
C GLU A 37 -4.17 -17.29 11.81
N ASP A 38 -4.06 -18.57 12.17
CA ASP A 38 -4.95 -19.66 11.75
C ASP A 38 -6.45 -19.41 12.03
N LYS A 39 -6.79 -18.75 13.14
CA LYS A 39 -8.19 -18.43 13.47
C LYS A 39 -8.69 -17.20 12.72
N ARG A 40 -7.79 -16.26 12.39
CA ARG A 40 -8.09 -15.07 11.58
C ARG A 40 -8.41 -15.48 10.15
N GLN A 41 -7.53 -16.25 9.51
CA GLN A 41 -7.67 -16.71 8.12
C GLN A 41 -8.91 -17.58 7.91
N LYS A 42 -9.25 -18.40 8.90
CA LYS A 42 -10.41 -19.30 8.83
C LYS A 42 -11.75 -18.55 8.87
N TRP A 43 -11.84 -17.48 9.66
CA TRP A 43 -13.05 -16.66 9.70
C TRP A 43 -13.23 -15.83 8.42
N SER A 44 -12.14 -15.29 7.88
CA SER A 44 -12.19 -14.53 6.63
C SER A 44 -12.58 -15.40 5.42
N ASN A 45 -12.10 -16.64 5.36
CA ASN A 45 -12.49 -17.59 4.30
C ASN A 45 -13.97 -18.02 4.37
N ASP A 46 -14.52 -18.17 5.59
CA ASP A 46 -15.94 -18.54 5.77
C ASP A 46 -16.89 -17.41 5.33
N LEU A 47 -16.46 -16.14 5.40
CA LEU A 47 -17.27 -14.98 4.99
C LEU A 47 -17.31 -14.80 3.47
N CYS A 48 -16.18 -15.00 2.77
CA CYS A 48 -16.07 -14.79 1.32
C CYS A 48 -16.80 -15.85 0.47
N CYS A 49 -17.27 -16.96 1.05
CA CYS A 49 -17.82 -18.10 0.30
C CYS A 49 -19.33 -18.36 0.50
N THR A 50 -20.08 -17.43 1.08
CA THR A 50 -21.50 -17.67 1.35
C THR A 50 -22.37 -17.53 0.09
N GLN A 51 -23.14 -18.59 -0.22
CA GLN A 51 -24.06 -18.66 -1.37
C GLN A 51 -25.25 -17.69 -1.28
N GLU A 52 -25.49 -17.06 -0.12
CA GLU A 52 -26.60 -16.13 0.10
C GLU A 52 -26.12 -14.69 0.21
N TYR A 53 -26.20 -13.96 -0.91
CA TYR A 53 -25.78 -12.57 -1.05
C TYR A 53 -26.33 -11.64 0.05
N HIS A 54 -27.58 -11.87 0.49
CA HIS A 54 -28.23 -11.06 1.52
C HIS A 54 -27.60 -11.21 2.90
N GLU A 55 -27.18 -12.43 3.28
CA GLU A 55 -26.53 -12.66 4.56
C GLU A 55 -25.11 -12.07 4.57
N TYR A 56 -24.39 -12.20 3.45
CA TYR A 56 -23.08 -11.57 3.27
C TYR A 56 -23.15 -10.05 3.37
N GLN A 57 -24.12 -9.43 2.68
CA GLN A 57 -24.35 -7.98 2.74
C GLN A 57 -24.65 -7.52 4.17
N ALA A 58 -25.47 -8.26 4.92
CA ALA A 58 -25.78 -7.94 6.31
C ALA A 58 -24.54 -8.07 7.22
N ALA A 59 -23.72 -9.10 7.01
CA ALA A 59 -22.47 -9.30 7.74
C ALA A 59 -21.48 -8.16 7.49
N ILE A 60 -21.22 -7.81 6.23
CA ILE A 60 -20.30 -6.72 5.85
C ILE A 60 -20.71 -5.40 6.50
N ARG A 61 -21.99 -5.02 6.40
CA ARG A 61 -22.44 -3.74 6.95
C ARG A 61 -22.26 -3.64 8.45
N LYS A 62 -22.42 -4.76 9.17
CA LYS A 62 -22.13 -4.82 10.61
C LYS A 62 -20.64 -4.74 10.92
N ILE A 63 -19.79 -5.38 10.10
CA ILE A 63 -18.32 -5.26 10.22
C ILE A 63 -17.88 -3.81 9.97
N LEU A 64 -18.39 -3.16 8.92
CA LEU A 64 -18.09 -1.75 8.62
C LEU A 64 -18.53 -0.82 9.76
N SER A 65 -19.74 -1.02 10.30
CA SER A 65 -20.22 -0.28 11.47
C SER A 65 -19.33 -0.50 12.68
N ALA A 66 -18.96 -1.76 12.98
CA ALA A 66 -18.09 -2.08 14.09
C ALA A 66 -16.67 -1.51 13.93
N PHE A 67 -16.16 -1.49 12.70
CA PHE A 67 -14.86 -0.91 12.34
C PHE A 67 -14.84 0.60 12.62
N GLU A 68 -15.83 1.34 12.15
CA GLU A 68 -15.94 2.79 12.39
C GLU A 68 -16.09 3.12 13.88
N LEU A 69 -16.82 2.30 14.64
CA LEU A 69 -17.08 2.53 16.07
C LEU A 69 -15.93 2.13 16.99
N SER A 70 -15.22 1.04 16.69
CA SER A 70 -14.15 0.51 17.55
C SER A 70 -12.80 1.17 17.31
N SER A 71 -12.60 1.77 16.13
CA SER A 71 -11.30 2.22 15.66
C SER A 71 -10.20 1.14 15.71
N SER A 72 -10.56 -0.11 15.47
CA SER A 72 -9.67 -1.28 15.58
C SER A 72 -8.77 -1.48 14.35
N PHE A 73 -7.45 -1.62 14.55
CA PHE A 73 -6.51 -2.01 13.48
C PHE A 73 -6.75 -3.43 12.95
N ILE A 74 -7.21 -4.36 13.79
CA ILE A 74 -7.53 -5.74 13.36
C ILE A 74 -8.67 -5.76 12.34
N LEU A 75 -9.72 -4.95 12.56
CA LEU A 75 -10.82 -4.84 11.59
C LEU A 75 -10.39 -4.12 10.32
N PHE A 76 -9.47 -3.15 10.41
CA PHE A 76 -8.83 -2.56 9.25
C PHE A 76 -8.10 -3.63 8.41
N GLU A 77 -7.25 -4.45 9.03
CA GLU A 77 -6.53 -5.54 8.36
C GLU A 77 -7.48 -6.51 7.64
N LEU A 78 -8.56 -6.92 8.32
CA LEU A 78 -9.59 -7.78 7.73
C LEU A 78 -10.21 -7.17 6.47
N LEU A 79 -10.59 -5.89 6.52
CA LEU A 79 -11.22 -5.20 5.40
C LEU A 79 -10.26 -5.04 4.22
N ILE A 80 -8.97 -4.74 4.49
CA ILE A 80 -7.94 -4.72 3.46
C ILE A 80 -7.77 -6.11 2.84
N TRP A 81 -7.72 -7.16 3.64
CA TRP A 81 -7.65 -8.53 3.12
C TRP A 81 -8.86 -8.86 2.23
N MET A 82 -10.08 -8.53 2.66
CA MET A 82 -11.30 -8.75 1.87
C MET A 82 -11.26 -8.00 0.53
N LEU A 83 -10.76 -6.75 0.50
CA LEU A 83 -10.59 -5.99 -0.73
C LEU A 83 -9.54 -6.62 -1.65
N CYS A 84 -8.43 -7.11 -1.10
CA CYS A 84 -7.31 -7.64 -1.87
C CYS A 84 -7.52 -9.08 -2.37
N CYS A 85 -8.49 -9.82 -1.82
CA CYS A 85 -8.82 -11.18 -2.28
C CYS A 85 -9.40 -11.22 -3.71
N GLU A 86 -9.99 -10.13 -4.18
CA GLU A 86 -10.62 -10.03 -5.49
C GLU A 86 -10.14 -8.79 -6.23
N GLN A 87 -10.16 -8.80 -7.56
CA GLN A 87 -9.76 -7.62 -8.34
C GLN A 87 -10.74 -6.45 -8.19
N HIS A 88 -12.03 -6.75 -7.98
CA HIS A 88 -13.07 -5.76 -7.76
C HIS A 88 -14.13 -6.35 -6.83
N HIS A 89 -14.09 -5.93 -5.57
CA HIS A 89 -15.01 -6.44 -4.57
C HIS A 89 -16.37 -5.69 -4.67
N ILE A 90 -17.49 -6.40 -4.55
CA ILE A 90 -18.84 -5.82 -4.75
C ILE A 90 -19.11 -4.64 -3.78
N PHE A 91 -18.51 -4.68 -2.60
CA PHE A 91 -18.64 -3.62 -1.58
C PHE A 91 -17.41 -2.71 -1.50
N GLU A 92 -16.55 -2.67 -2.54
CA GLU A 92 -15.32 -1.87 -2.55
C GLU A 92 -15.59 -0.41 -2.19
N GLU A 93 -16.60 0.22 -2.77
CA GLU A 93 -16.95 1.61 -2.47
C GLU A 93 -17.40 1.80 -1.01
N GLU A 94 -18.26 0.91 -0.48
CA GLU A 94 -18.71 0.99 0.92
C GLU A 94 -17.52 0.83 1.89
N ILE A 95 -16.58 -0.08 1.59
CA ILE A 95 -15.38 -0.31 2.39
C ILE A 95 -14.45 0.91 2.34
N LEU A 96 -14.16 1.46 1.16
CA LEU A 96 -13.29 2.62 0.99
C LEU A 96 -13.85 3.88 1.68
N LEU A 97 -15.16 4.09 1.61
CA LEU A 97 -15.84 5.17 2.33
C LEU A 97 -15.71 4.98 3.85
N SER A 98 -15.83 3.74 4.33
CA SER A 98 -15.68 3.42 5.74
C SER A 98 -14.25 3.64 6.23
N ILE A 99 -13.24 3.25 5.44
CA ILE A 99 -11.82 3.53 5.71
C ILE A 99 -11.56 5.03 5.79
N SER A 100 -12.11 5.81 4.86
CA SER A 100 -11.98 7.27 4.88
C SER A 100 -12.55 7.88 6.17
N ARG A 101 -13.76 7.47 6.58
CA ARG A 101 -14.37 7.90 7.85
C ARG A 101 -13.55 7.50 9.05
N TYR A 102 -13.05 6.26 9.07
CA TYR A 102 -12.18 5.76 10.12
C TYR A 102 -10.90 6.59 10.27
N VAL A 103 -10.17 6.87 9.19
CA VAL A 103 -8.93 7.67 9.22
C VAL A 103 -9.18 9.07 9.75
N ILE A 104 -10.28 9.70 9.33
CA ILE A 104 -10.70 11.02 9.84
C ILE A 104 -11.02 10.93 11.34
N ASN A 105 -11.75 9.90 11.76
CA ASN A 105 -12.19 9.75 13.16
C ASN A 105 -11.06 9.40 14.15
N LEU A 106 -9.91 8.92 13.68
CA LEU A 106 -8.76 8.66 14.56
C LEU A 106 -8.31 9.91 15.34
N ASN A 107 -8.55 11.12 14.79
CA ASN A 107 -8.41 12.43 15.44
C ASN A 107 -7.10 12.66 16.24
N ASN A 108 -6.07 11.85 16.01
CA ASN A 108 -4.82 11.85 16.76
C ASN A 108 -3.68 11.45 15.81
N TYR A 109 -2.69 12.33 15.68
CA TYR A 109 -1.56 12.13 14.78
C TYR A 109 -0.78 10.84 15.09
N ILE A 110 -0.61 10.48 16.37
CA ILE A 110 0.14 9.27 16.78
C ILE A 110 -0.60 8.03 16.27
N LYS A 111 -1.93 7.99 16.41
CA LYS A 111 -2.74 6.86 15.93
C LYS A 111 -2.72 6.77 14.40
N GLN A 112 -2.73 7.91 13.71
CA GLN A 112 -2.65 7.96 12.25
C GLN A 112 -1.25 7.53 11.75
N THR A 113 -0.18 7.92 12.42
CA THR A 113 1.19 7.45 12.13
C THR A 113 1.31 5.94 12.38
N ASN A 114 0.83 5.45 13.53
CA ASN A 114 0.83 4.02 13.83
C ASN A 114 0.02 3.20 12.81
N LEU A 115 -1.11 3.73 12.34
CA LEU A 115 -1.87 3.11 11.25
C LEU A 115 -1.05 3.02 9.97
N LEU A 116 -0.34 4.10 9.61
CA LEU A 116 0.50 4.14 8.42
C LEU A 116 1.63 3.11 8.52
N ASP A 117 2.33 3.06 9.66
CA ASP A 117 3.36 2.05 9.94
C ASP A 117 2.80 0.63 9.87
N TYR A 118 1.60 0.43 10.40
CA TYR A 118 0.90 -0.84 10.33
C TYR A 118 0.53 -1.23 8.88
N ILE A 119 0.02 -0.30 8.07
CA ILE A 119 -0.24 -0.51 6.63
C ILE A 119 1.05 -0.89 5.90
N TYR A 120 2.16 -0.20 6.17
CA TYR A 120 3.46 -0.54 5.59
C TYR A 120 3.91 -1.94 5.99
N SER A 121 3.68 -2.34 7.24
CA SER A 121 3.97 -3.69 7.69
C SER A 121 3.12 -4.74 6.95
N ILE A 122 1.82 -4.48 6.73
CA ILE A 122 0.94 -5.36 5.96
C ILE A 122 1.43 -5.52 4.52
N ILE A 123 1.80 -4.43 3.85
CA ILE A 123 2.35 -4.49 2.48
C ILE A 123 3.58 -5.40 2.44
N TYR A 124 4.47 -5.27 3.43
CA TYR A 124 5.69 -6.07 3.52
C TYR A 124 5.45 -7.54 3.96
N VAL A 125 4.38 -7.80 4.73
CA VAL A 125 3.98 -9.16 5.17
C VAL A 125 3.20 -9.90 4.09
N ILE A 126 2.39 -9.21 3.30
CA ILE A 126 1.75 -9.79 2.10
C ILE A 126 2.83 -10.29 1.13
N ASP A 127 3.95 -9.57 1.00
CA ASP A 127 5.11 -10.03 0.23
C ASP A 127 5.73 -11.34 0.79
N GLU A 128 5.74 -11.54 2.11
CA GLU A 128 6.30 -12.74 2.75
C GLU A 128 5.36 -13.96 2.66
N LEU A 129 4.04 -13.73 2.67
CA LEU A 129 3.01 -14.75 2.43
C LEU A 129 3.05 -15.24 0.97
N ASP A 130 3.26 -14.34 0.01
CA ASP A 130 3.46 -14.69 -1.39
C ASP A 130 4.81 -15.38 -1.62
N ALA A 131 5.89 -14.95 -0.96
CA ALA A 131 7.26 -15.47 -1.15
C ALA A 131 7.47 -16.92 -0.69
N LYS A 132 6.58 -17.50 0.11
CA LYS A 132 6.62 -18.92 0.47
C LYS A 132 6.28 -19.86 -0.71
N LEU A 133 5.92 -19.34 -1.88
CA LEU A 133 5.41 -20.13 -3.02
C LEU A 133 6.34 -20.28 -4.25
N ASP A 134 7.37 -19.46 -4.49
CA ASP A 134 8.38 -19.69 -5.55
C ASP A 134 9.54 -18.66 -5.53
N LEU A 135 10.75 -19.09 -5.15
CA LEU A 135 11.81 -18.20 -4.63
C LEU A 135 12.57 -17.30 -5.64
N THR A 136 12.34 -17.39 -6.95
CA THR A 136 13.09 -16.57 -7.95
C THR A 136 12.23 -15.75 -8.91
N SER A 137 11.02 -16.18 -9.22
CA SER A 137 10.08 -15.44 -10.08
C SER A 137 9.24 -14.44 -9.29
N GLN A 138 8.85 -14.79 -8.06
CA GLN A 138 8.01 -13.96 -7.18
C GLN A 138 8.80 -12.82 -6.53
N THR A 139 10.08 -13.02 -6.21
CA THR A 139 10.93 -11.97 -5.63
C THR A 139 11.07 -10.74 -6.55
N LEU A 140 11.12 -10.95 -7.86
CA LEU A 140 11.12 -9.87 -8.84
C LEU A 140 9.75 -9.17 -8.92
N ILE A 141 8.65 -9.93 -8.88
CA ILE A 141 7.29 -9.38 -8.90
C ILE A 141 7.06 -8.51 -7.67
N SER A 142 7.36 -9.02 -6.47
CA SER A 142 7.29 -8.28 -5.21
C SER A 142 8.17 -7.02 -5.25
N MET A 143 9.43 -7.12 -5.73
CA MET A 143 10.28 -5.94 -5.90
C MET A 143 9.66 -4.88 -6.82
N LEU A 144 9.03 -5.29 -7.93
CA LEU A 144 8.37 -4.37 -8.85
C LEU A 144 7.12 -3.73 -8.21
N ILE A 145 6.29 -4.52 -7.53
CA ILE A 145 5.11 -4.03 -6.80
C ILE A 145 5.54 -2.98 -5.77
N ASN A 146 6.53 -3.29 -4.94
CA ASN A 146 7.06 -2.36 -3.95
C ASN A 146 7.53 -1.04 -4.56
N LYS A 147 8.24 -1.09 -5.69
CA LYS A 147 8.65 0.13 -6.40
C LYS A 147 7.46 0.91 -6.95
N VAL A 148 6.47 0.23 -7.55
CA VAL A 148 5.24 0.86 -8.05
C VAL A 148 4.51 1.57 -6.90
N CYS A 149 4.28 0.88 -5.79
CA CYS A 149 3.62 1.42 -4.61
C CYS A 149 4.38 2.62 -4.04
N THR A 150 5.70 2.53 -3.94
CA THR A 150 6.57 3.63 -3.49
C THR A 150 6.38 4.88 -4.35
N TYR A 151 6.42 4.76 -5.67
CA TYR A 151 6.24 5.92 -6.55
C TYR A 151 4.81 6.49 -6.51
N ARG A 152 3.79 5.65 -6.33
CA ARG A 152 2.40 6.11 -6.16
C ARG A 152 2.22 6.87 -4.85
N LEU A 153 2.83 6.40 -3.77
CA LEU A 153 2.79 7.09 -2.50
C LEU A 153 3.55 8.41 -2.54
N LEU A 154 4.77 8.42 -3.09
CA LEU A 154 5.54 9.65 -3.29
C LEU A 154 4.75 10.65 -4.12
N ASN A 155 4.15 10.20 -5.22
CA ASN A 155 3.26 11.03 -6.04
C ASN A 155 2.16 11.69 -5.19
N HIS A 156 1.46 10.91 -4.37
CA HIS A 156 0.42 11.42 -3.49
C HIS A 156 0.95 12.43 -2.46
N MET A 157 2.06 12.11 -1.78
CA MET A 157 2.68 13.01 -0.80
C MET A 157 3.07 14.35 -1.45
N TYR A 158 3.68 14.33 -2.63
CA TYR A 158 4.04 15.55 -3.37
C TYR A 158 2.83 16.36 -3.86
N THR A 159 1.65 15.76 -4.00
CA THR A 159 0.43 16.51 -4.34
C THR A 159 -0.23 17.22 -3.17
N ILE A 160 0.07 16.79 -1.93
CA ILE A 160 -0.59 17.31 -0.72
C ILE A 160 0.36 18.24 0.06
N LEU A 161 1.65 17.91 0.13
CA LEU A 161 2.63 18.66 0.90
C LEU A 161 2.97 19.98 0.23
N ASN A 162 3.11 21.04 1.03
CA ASN A 162 3.55 22.32 0.51
C ASN A 162 5.07 22.34 0.30
N LYS A 163 5.52 23.33 -0.47
CA LYS A 163 6.94 23.51 -0.80
C LYS A 163 7.82 23.60 0.46
N ASP A 164 7.34 24.30 1.48
CA ASP A 164 8.09 24.52 2.72
C ASP A 164 8.22 23.21 3.53
N ASP A 165 7.19 22.37 3.59
CA ASP A 165 7.24 21.06 4.24
C ASP A 165 8.26 20.12 3.56
N ILE A 166 8.33 20.19 2.22
CA ILE A 166 9.22 19.37 1.39
C ILE A 166 10.69 19.77 1.55
N PHE A 167 10.98 21.07 1.66
CA PHE A 167 12.36 21.57 1.69
C PHE A 167 12.90 21.82 3.12
N ASP A 168 12.06 22.31 4.04
CA ASP A 168 12.50 22.70 5.39
C ASP A 168 12.24 21.63 6.46
N GLU A 169 11.13 20.88 6.39
CA GLU A 169 10.82 19.82 7.37
C GLU A 169 11.60 18.54 7.05
N ALA A 170 11.66 18.14 5.76
CA ALA A 170 12.46 17.00 5.31
C ALA A 170 13.96 17.16 5.65
N ARG A 171 14.45 18.41 5.69
CA ARG A 171 15.81 18.76 6.14
C ARG A 171 16.07 18.34 7.59
N LYS A 172 15.09 18.45 8.50
CA LYS A 172 15.26 18.05 9.91
C LYS A 172 15.31 16.52 10.04
N PHE A 173 14.43 15.82 9.33
CA PHE A 173 14.35 14.35 9.37
C PHE A 173 15.61 13.68 8.80
N LEU A 174 16.11 14.13 7.64
CA LEU A 174 17.30 13.57 6.99
C LEU A 174 18.59 13.78 7.79
N ASN A 175 18.64 14.82 8.63
CA ASN A 175 19.84 15.17 9.42
C ASN A 175 19.86 14.56 10.83
N VAL A 176 18.71 14.22 11.42
CA VAL A 176 18.62 13.92 12.86
C VAL A 176 18.15 12.49 13.15
N GLU A 177 17.25 11.91 12.35
CA GLU A 177 16.56 10.67 12.76
C GLU A 177 16.93 9.43 11.93
N ILE A 178 17.19 9.55 10.63
CA ILE A 178 17.57 8.42 9.78
C ILE A 178 18.65 8.86 8.78
N PRO A 179 19.94 8.68 9.08
CA PRO A 179 20.99 8.93 8.09
C PRO A 179 20.87 7.92 6.95
N ILE A 180 20.39 8.35 5.78
CA ILE A 180 20.25 7.50 4.60
C ILE A 180 21.61 7.45 3.87
N PRO A 181 22.34 6.31 3.87
CA PRO A 181 23.68 6.23 3.27
C PRO A 181 23.70 6.49 1.76
N ALA A 182 22.54 6.32 1.11
CA ALA A 182 22.35 6.52 -0.33
C ALA A 182 22.17 8.00 -0.74
N ILE A 183 21.94 8.89 0.21
CA ILE A 183 21.88 10.35 -0.02
C ILE A 183 23.19 10.90 0.54
N GLN A 184 24.14 11.20 -0.35
CA GLN A 184 25.41 11.78 0.08
C GLN A 184 25.20 13.23 0.51
N ILE A 185 25.08 13.41 1.81
CA ILE A 185 24.97 14.68 2.51
C ILE A 185 26.30 15.42 2.34
N GLY A 186 26.36 16.40 1.42
CA GLY A 186 27.56 17.21 1.21
C GLY A 186 27.80 18.21 2.37
N PRO A 187 29.01 18.79 2.51
CA PRO A 187 29.30 19.79 3.54
C PRO A 187 28.54 21.12 3.35
N THR A 188 27.94 21.34 2.18
CA THR A 188 27.07 22.47 1.86
C THR A 188 25.74 21.93 1.34
N PHE A 189 24.71 21.94 2.19
CA PHE A 189 23.35 21.53 1.84
C PHE A 189 22.67 22.58 0.95
N ASP A 190 22.22 22.18 -0.24
CA ASP A 190 21.44 23.04 -1.17
C ASP A 190 19.92 22.77 -1.03
N ASP A 191 19.50 22.11 0.06
CA ASP A 191 18.11 21.71 0.43
C ASP A 191 17.35 20.85 -0.58
N LYS A 192 17.91 20.65 -1.76
CA LYS A 192 17.30 19.96 -2.90
C LYS A 192 17.78 18.53 -3.05
N GLU A 193 18.55 17.98 -2.12
CA GLU A 193 19.18 16.66 -2.27
C GLU A 193 18.16 15.53 -2.41
N LEU A 194 17.10 15.53 -1.58
CA LEU A 194 16.01 14.56 -1.67
C LEU A 194 15.29 14.65 -3.02
N THR A 195 14.90 15.87 -3.41
CA THR A 195 14.22 16.16 -4.67
C THR A 195 15.09 15.76 -5.87
N LYS A 196 16.40 16.07 -5.85
CA LYS A 196 17.37 15.67 -6.88
C LYS A 196 17.49 14.14 -6.94
N HIS A 197 17.61 13.46 -5.81
CA HIS A 197 17.70 12.01 -5.74
C HIS A 197 16.46 11.33 -6.35
N ILE A 198 15.27 11.81 -6.00
CA ILE A 198 14.00 11.27 -6.50
C ILE A 198 13.87 11.51 -8.01
N ILE A 199 14.19 12.72 -8.51
CA ILE A 199 14.19 13.02 -9.96
C ILE A 199 15.11 12.05 -10.70
N THR A 200 16.36 11.89 -10.24
CA THR A 200 17.32 10.98 -10.87
C THR A 200 16.78 9.55 -10.89
N ARG A 201 16.32 9.04 -9.75
CA ARG A 201 15.80 7.67 -9.64
C ARG A 201 14.55 7.45 -10.49
N ALA A 202 13.58 8.37 -10.45
CA ALA A 202 12.37 8.29 -11.26
C ALA A 202 12.70 8.26 -12.75
N ARG A 203 13.58 9.14 -13.24
CA ARG A 203 14.01 9.17 -14.65
C ARG A 203 14.64 7.84 -15.09
N THR A 204 15.48 7.21 -14.27
CA THR A 204 16.07 5.90 -14.63
C THR A 204 15.04 4.79 -14.82
N GLN A 205 13.83 4.91 -14.27
CA GLN A 205 12.81 3.85 -14.41
C GLN A 205 12.14 3.84 -15.79
N PHE A 206 12.09 4.98 -16.50
CA PHE A 206 11.38 5.11 -17.78
C PHE A 206 12.25 5.63 -18.94
N VAL A 207 13.43 6.20 -18.67
CA VAL A 207 14.37 6.67 -19.71
C VAL A 207 15.46 5.63 -20.00
N ASP A 208 16.00 4.97 -18.97
CA ASP A 208 17.06 3.99 -19.16
C ASP A 208 16.49 2.64 -19.62
N GLY A 209 16.69 2.30 -20.91
CA GLY A 209 16.38 0.98 -21.46
C GLY A 209 17.16 -0.18 -20.81
N ARG A 210 17.97 0.06 -19.78
CA ARG A 210 18.69 -0.96 -18.99
C ARG A 210 17.74 -1.87 -18.22
N LEU A 211 16.62 -1.34 -17.71
CA LEU A 211 15.60 -2.15 -17.04
C LEU A 211 15.00 -3.16 -18.03
N MET A 212 14.56 -2.67 -19.21
CA MET A 212 14.07 -3.52 -20.30
C MET A 212 15.13 -4.52 -20.81
N LYS A 213 16.37 -4.08 -21.08
CA LYS A 213 17.46 -4.94 -21.57
C LYS A 213 17.92 -5.99 -20.56
N SER A 214 18.02 -5.65 -19.27
CA SER A 214 18.36 -6.62 -18.23
C SER A 214 17.24 -7.66 -18.04
N MET A 215 15.99 -7.26 -18.31
CA MET A 215 14.84 -8.12 -18.18
C MET A 215 14.59 -9.00 -19.39
N ASP A 216 14.90 -8.59 -20.63
CA ASP A 216 14.86 -9.49 -21.80
C ASP A 216 15.75 -10.72 -21.61
N VAL A 217 16.89 -10.54 -20.92
CA VAL A 217 17.79 -11.64 -20.52
C VAL A 217 17.20 -12.49 -19.39
N MET A 218 16.50 -11.88 -18.41
CA MET A 218 15.86 -12.61 -17.29
C MET A 218 14.51 -13.26 -17.64
N LEU A 219 13.84 -12.80 -18.69
CA LEU A 219 12.55 -13.30 -19.19
C LEU A 219 12.74 -14.42 -20.23
N ALA A 220 13.98 -14.75 -20.58
CA ALA A 220 14.31 -15.88 -21.45
C ALA A 220 13.99 -17.20 -20.73
N GLY A 221 12.96 -17.90 -21.19
CA GLY A 221 12.60 -19.25 -20.70
C GLY A 221 11.46 -19.31 -19.66
N ILE A 222 10.77 -18.21 -19.37
CA ILE A 222 9.63 -18.18 -18.42
C ILE A 222 8.29 -18.44 -19.13
N ASN A 223 7.34 -19.07 -18.44
CA ASN A 223 5.96 -19.27 -18.89
C ASN A 223 5.29 -17.95 -19.36
N THR A 224 4.37 -18.07 -20.32
CA THR A 224 3.73 -16.92 -21.00
C THR A 224 2.94 -16.01 -20.07
N ASN A 225 2.32 -16.56 -19.01
CA ASN A 225 1.49 -15.78 -18.08
C ASN A 225 2.35 -14.89 -17.16
N ASP A 226 3.42 -15.42 -16.57
CA ASP A 226 4.34 -14.64 -15.73
C ASP A 226 5.02 -13.52 -16.52
N LYS A 227 5.31 -13.78 -17.81
CA LYS A 227 5.87 -12.77 -18.71
C LYS A 227 4.90 -11.59 -18.91
N GLN A 228 3.59 -11.86 -19.02
CA GLN A 228 2.57 -10.81 -19.14
C GLN A 228 2.43 -9.99 -17.86
N ILE A 229 2.38 -10.65 -16.69
CA ILE A 229 2.28 -9.97 -15.38
C ILE A 229 3.48 -9.05 -15.16
N LYS A 230 4.69 -9.56 -15.41
CA LYS A 230 5.93 -8.78 -15.28
C LYS A 230 5.95 -7.58 -16.23
N LEU A 231 5.54 -7.77 -17.50
CA LEU A 231 5.47 -6.67 -18.45
C LEU A 231 4.47 -5.58 -18.00
N HIS A 232 3.30 -5.99 -17.53
CA HIS A 232 2.30 -5.06 -17.00
C HIS A 232 2.85 -4.27 -15.79
N LEU A 233 3.55 -4.93 -14.86
CA LEU A 233 4.16 -4.28 -13.70
C LEU A 233 5.27 -3.29 -14.10
N ILE A 234 6.08 -3.61 -15.11
CA ILE A 234 7.09 -2.67 -15.63
C ILE A 234 6.42 -1.43 -16.22
N HIS A 235 5.37 -1.62 -17.03
CA HIS A 235 4.61 -0.51 -17.59
C HIS A 235 4.00 0.34 -16.47
N SER A 236 3.45 -0.30 -15.44
CA SER A 236 2.93 0.38 -14.26
C SER A 236 4.01 1.14 -13.49
N LEU A 237 5.22 0.60 -13.40
CA LEU A 237 6.37 1.25 -12.77
C LEU A 237 6.82 2.49 -13.54
N ALA A 238 6.95 2.36 -14.86
CA ALA A 238 7.29 3.49 -15.73
C ALA A 238 6.23 4.60 -15.63
N ALA A 239 4.94 4.25 -15.70
CA ALA A 239 3.86 5.22 -15.55
C ALA A 239 3.82 5.86 -14.16
N SER A 240 3.98 5.08 -13.09
CA SER A 240 3.93 5.59 -11.72
C SER A 240 5.12 6.50 -11.40
N SER A 241 6.32 6.14 -11.85
CA SER A 241 7.53 6.97 -11.70
C SER A 241 7.44 8.26 -12.51
N PHE A 242 6.86 8.22 -13.72
CA PHE A 242 6.61 9.40 -14.54
C PHE A 242 5.59 10.35 -13.88
N ASN A 243 4.47 9.83 -13.38
CA ASN A 243 3.48 10.62 -12.66
C ASN A 243 4.08 11.27 -11.40
N CYS A 244 4.87 10.52 -10.63
CA CYS A 244 5.61 11.04 -9.48
C CYS A 244 6.55 12.19 -9.90
N LEU A 245 7.26 12.05 -11.02
CA LEU A 245 8.14 13.10 -11.53
C LEU A 245 7.34 14.36 -11.91
N ILE A 246 6.20 14.21 -12.58
CA ILE A 246 5.33 15.33 -12.93
C ILE A 246 4.88 16.07 -11.68
N SER A 247 4.32 15.37 -10.70
CA SER A 247 3.84 15.99 -9.47
C SER A 247 4.98 16.72 -8.76
N LEU A 248 6.12 16.07 -8.59
CA LEU A 248 7.29 16.69 -8.00
C LEU A 248 7.72 17.96 -8.75
N LEU A 249 7.75 17.95 -10.09
CA LEU A 249 8.14 19.12 -10.87
C LEU A 249 7.14 20.26 -10.75
N ILE A 250 5.82 19.96 -10.78
CA ILE A 250 4.75 20.96 -10.61
C ILE A 250 4.91 21.71 -9.28
N TYR A 251 5.16 20.98 -8.19
CA TYR A 251 5.18 21.57 -6.85
C TYR A 251 6.55 22.11 -6.43
N THR A 252 7.64 21.70 -7.09
CA THR A 252 9.00 22.15 -6.72
C THR A 252 9.65 23.12 -7.70
N GLN A 253 9.32 23.06 -8.99
CA GLN A 253 9.98 23.82 -10.06
C GLN A 253 9.04 24.78 -10.77
N THR A 254 9.43 26.05 -10.84
CA THR A 254 8.68 27.11 -11.54
C THR A 254 9.19 27.38 -12.95
N GLU A 255 10.37 26.86 -13.32
CA GLU A 255 11.03 27.18 -14.60
C GLU A 255 10.69 26.19 -15.70
N ALA A 256 10.09 26.69 -16.80
CA ALA A 256 9.70 25.89 -17.97
C ALA A 256 10.86 25.11 -18.62
N LEU A 257 12.10 25.62 -18.50
CA LEU A 257 13.29 24.99 -19.07
C LEU A 257 13.58 23.63 -18.42
N LEU A 258 13.30 23.49 -17.13
CA LEU A 258 13.52 22.25 -16.37
C LEU A 258 12.55 21.15 -16.81
N TYR A 259 11.31 21.49 -17.18
CA TYR A 259 10.36 20.53 -17.74
C TYR A 259 10.90 19.92 -19.04
N LYS A 260 11.48 20.75 -19.92
CA LYS A 260 12.12 20.28 -21.16
C LYS A 260 13.25 19.30 -20.88
N THR A 261 14.15 19.65 -19.96
CA THR A 261 15.35 18.85 -19.65
C THR A 261 15.04 17.57 -18.86
N PHE A 262 14.01 17.56 -18.01
CA PHE A 262 13.68 16.41 -17.16
C PHE A 262 12.69 15.44 -17.79
N ILE A 263 11.73 15.93 -18.56
CA ILE A 263 10.65 15.10 -19.15
C ILE A 263 10.98 14.72 -20.59
N PHE A 264 11.52 15.66 -21.39
CA PHE A 264 11.57 15.52 -22.85
C PHE A 264 12.96 15.26 -23.42
N ASP A 265 14.05 15.58 -22.70
CA ASP A 265 15.40 15.17 -23.08
C ASP A 265 15.64 13.70 -22.74
N ALA A 266 15.09 12.81 -23.56
CA ALA A 266 15.59 11.46 -23.72
C ALA A 266 16.73 11.55 -24.75
N ASN A 267 17.97 11.66 -24.28
CA ASN A 267 19.12 11.70 -25.17
C ASN A 267 19.18 10.36 -25.94
N PRO A 268 18.90 10.31 -27.25
CA PRO A 268 18.68 9.05 -28.00
C PRO A 268 19.97 8.23 -28.17
N ALA A 269 21.11 8.73 -27.68
CA ALA A 269 22.42 8.08 -27.71
C ALA A 269 22.76 7.28 -26.43
N LYS A 270 21.88 7.21 -25.43
CA LYS A 270 22.04 6.40 -24.19
C LYS A 270 21.01 5.28 -24.13
#